data_AF-A0A939P3S3-F1
#
_entry.id   AF-A0A939P3S3-F1
#
_cell.length_a   1.000
_cell.length_b   1.000
_cell.length_c   1.000
_cell.angle_alpha   90.00
_cell.angle_beta   90.00
_cell.angle_gamma   90.00
#
_symmetry.space_group_name_H-M   'P 1'
#
loop_
_entity.id
_entity.type
_entity.pdbx_description
1 polymer ?
#
loop_
_entity_poly.entity_id
_entity_poly.type
_entity_poly.pdbx_seq_one_letter_code
_entity_poly.pdbx_strand_id
1 'polypeptide(L)'
;MMQALQLLGWERDDTVADNTQSTWTNLLIVGDGEEDTYDMLVIGEPGRIGPTHYSVTGTRNRTGVTFAEGTASSWDEACHLAKVEARRASIRPVE
;
A
#
# COMPACT_ATOMS: atom_id res chain seq x y z
N MET A 1 16.94 6.62 -17.41
CA MET A 1 17.66 5.97 -16.29
C MET A 1 16.54 5.38 -15.43
N MET A 2 16.32 4.05 -15.43
CA MET A 2 15.25 3.47 -14.59
C MET A 2 15.68 3.60 -13.14
N GLN A 3 15.03 4.48 -12.38
CA GLN A 3 15.22 4.52 -10.94
C GLN A 3 14.67 3.23 -10.33
N ALA A 4 15.36 2.78 -9.29
CA ALA A 4 15.04 1.54 -8.60
C ALA A 4 13.74 1.71 -7.81
N LEU A 5 12.86 0.71 -7.93
CA LEU A 5 11.70 0.54 -7.08
C LEU A 5 12.08 0.70 -5.59
N GLN A 6 11.65 1.78 -4.95
CA GLN A 6 11.99 2.07 -3.56
C GLN A 6 10.78 1.75 -2.66
N LEU A 7 10.99 0.80 -1.74
CA LEU A 7 10.08 0.48 -0.64
C LEU A 7 10.67 1.08 0.63
N LEU A 8 9.94 1.99 1.28
CA LEU A 8 10.45 2.69 2.47
C LEU A 8 10.33 1.86 3.76
N GLY A 9 9.46 0.85 3.77
CA GLY A 9 9.20 0.02 4.96
C GLY A 9 7.81 0.29 5.51
N TRP A 10 7.28 -0.65 6.30
CA TRP A 10 5.98 -0.44 6.94
C TRP A 10 6.17 0.43 8.18
N GLU A 11 5.47 1.54 8.21
CA GLU A 11 5.43 2.48 9.33
C GLU A 11 4.03 2.45 9.95
N ARG A 12 3.97 2.58 11.28
CA ARG A 12 2.69 2.66 11.98
C ARG A 12 2.14 4.07 11.79
N ASP A 13 0.90 4.17 11.37
CA ASP A 13 0.22 5.45 11.22
C ASP A 13 -0.69 5.67 12.43
N ASP A 14 -0.29 6.59 13.30
CA ASP A 14 -1.04 7.00 14.49
C ASP A 14 -1.96 8.21 14.22
N THR A 15 -1.97 8.72 12.99
CA THR A 15 -2.77 9.88 12.57
C THR A 15 -4.04 9.48 11.83
N VAL A 16 -4.06 8.29 11.21
CA VAL A 16 -5.22 7.75 10.50
C VAL A 16 -6.16 7.03 11.48
N ALA A 17 -7.13 7.81 11.95
CA ALA A 17 -8.30 7.48 12.76
C ALA A 17 -8.04 7.12 14.24
N ASP A 18 -8.58 7.95 15.13
CA ASP A 18 -8.53 7.92 16.61
C ASP A 18 -8.84 6.57 17.30
N ASN A 19 -9.28 5.54 16.56
CA ASN A 19 -9.75 4.27 17.12
C ASN A 19 -9.10 3.01 16.52
N THR A 20 -8.14 3.13 15.60
CA THR A 20 -7.44 1.98 15.01
C THR A 20 -5.94 2.14 15.21
N GLN A 21 -5.46 1.82 16.41
CA GLN A 21 -4.02 1.71 16.68
C GLN A 21 -3.31 0.66 15.80
N SER A 22 -4.05 -0.10 14.99
CA SER A 22 -3.52 -1.16 14.14
C SER A 22 -3.39 -0.73 12.67
N THR A 23 -3.22 0.55 12.37
CA THR A 23 -2.99 1.02 10.99
C THR A 23 -1.50 1.11 10.68
N TRP A 24 -1.12 0.55 9.53
CA TRP A 24 0.24 0.56 8.99
C TRP A 24 0.22 1.04 7.55
N THR A 25 1.16 1.91 7.19
CA THR A 25 1.32 2.45 5.85
C THR A 25 2.70 2.13 5.30
N ASN A 26 2.80 2.06 3.98
CA ASN A 26 4.08 1.92 3.29
C ASN A 26 3.95 2.56 1.91
N LEU A 27 5.06 3.12 1.43
CA LEU A 27 5.12 3.82 0.16
C LEU A 27 5.91 3.02 -0.86
N LEU A 28 5.35 2.91 -2.07
CA LEU A 28 6.05 2.43 -3.24
C LEU A 28 6.21 3.59 -4.24
N ILE A 29 7.46 3.94 -4.55
CA ILE A 29 7.82 4.94 -5.58
C ILE A 29 8.45 4.22 -6.77
N VAL A 30 7.94 4.49 -7.98
CA VAL A 30 8.31 3.78 -9.22
C VAL A 30 8.89 4.72 -10.28
N GLY A 31 8.91 6.02 -10.02
CA GLY A 31 9.36 7.08 -10.92
C GLY A 31 9.58 8.39 -10.16
N ASP A 32 9.70 9.50 -10.91
CA ASP A 32 10.09 10.80 -10.36
C ASP A 32 8.86 11.71 -10.04
N GLY A 33 7.66 11.30 -10.43
CA GLY A 33 6.44 12.11 -10.27
C GLY A 33 5.47 11.62 -9.20
N GLU A 34 4.54 12.49 -8.78
CA GLU A 34 3.46 12.13 -7.84
C GLU A 34 2.56 11.00 -8.37
N GLU A 35 2.43 10.88 -9.70
CA GLU A 35 1.66 9.81 -10.36
C GLU A 35 2.36 8.43 -10.28
N ASP A 36 3.65 8.41 -9.95
CA ASP A 36 4.45 7.19 -9.78
C ASP A 36 4.51 6.71 -8.33
N THR A 37 3.65 7.27 -7.47
CA THR A 37 3.61 7.00 -6.03
C THR A 37 2.36 6.20 -5.66
N TYR A 38 2.56 5.12 -4.91
CA TYR A 38 1.52 4.20 -4.46
C TYR A 38 1.58 4.06 -2.94
N ASP A 39 0.52 4.49 -2.28
CA ASP A 39 0.28 4.33 -0.85
C ASP A 39 -0.38 2.97 -0.59
N MET A 40 0.24 2.20 0.28
CA MET A 40 -0.30 0.92 0.75
C MET A 40 -0.73 1.08 2.20
N LEU A 41 -1.92 0.58 2.52
CA LEU A 41 -2.50 0.61 3.86
C LEU A 41 -2.85 -0.80 4.31
N VAL A 42 -2.51 -1.13 5.55
CA VAL A 42 -2.83 -2.40 6.21
C VAL A 42 -3.41 -2.11 7.59
N ILE A 43 -4.55 -2.73 7.92
CA ILE A 43 -5.21 -2.60 9.22
C ILE A 43 -5.11 -3.92 9.98
N GLY A 44 -4.05 -4.05 10.78
CA GLY A 44 -3.71 -5.21 11.59
C GLY A 44 -2.45 -4.97 12.43
N GLU A 45 -2.00 -5.99 13.16
CA GLU A 45 -0.78 -5.89 13.98
C GLU A 45 0.22 -6.98 13.56
N PRO A 46 1.54 -6.69 13.57
CA PRO A 46 2.56 -7.71 13.40
C PRO A 46 2.37 -8.88 14.37
N GLY A 47 2.47 -10.11 13.85
CA GLY A 47 2.27 -11.33 14.65
C GLY A 47 0.81 -11.67 14.98
N ARG A 48 -0.16 -10.83 14.60
CA ARG A 48 -1.58 -11.15 14.73
C ARG A 48 -2.00 -12.15 13.65
N ILE A 49 -2.62 -13.24 14.09
CA ILE A 49 -3.30 -14.21 13.23
C ILE A 49 -4.78 -13.83 13.19
N GLY A 50 -5.35 -13.66 12.00
CA GLY A 50 -6.75 -13.32 11.79
C GLY A 50 -6.97 -12.33 10.64
N PRO A 51 -8.24 -12.13 10.23
CA PRO A 51 -8.60 -11.27 9.12
C PRO A 51 -7.97 -9.88 9.24
N THR A 52 -7.18 -9.50 8.23
CA THR A 52 -6.43 -8.24 8.17
C THR A 52 -6.73 -7.54 6.86
N HIS A 53 -7.24 -6.31 6.94
CA HIS A 53 -7.58 -5.54 5.75
C HIS A 53 -6.33 -4.93 5.11
N TYR A 54 -6.31 -4.86 3.78
CA TYR A 54 -5.32 -4.07 3.04
C TYR A 54 -5.97 -3.29 1.90
N SER A 55 -5.39 -2.15 1.56
CA SER A 55 -5.72 -1.38 0.36
C SER A 55 -4.47 -0.77 -0.27
N VAL A 56 -4.54 -0.54 -1.58
CA VAL A 56 -3.51 0.12 -2.37
C VAL A 56 -4.14 1.26 -3.13
N THR A 57 -3.69 2.46 -2.83
CA THR A 57 -4.13 3.71 -3.47
C THR A 57 -2.94 4.35 -4.16
N GLY A 58 -3.14 4.97 -5.30
CA GLY A 58 -2.12 5.80 -5.94
C GLY A 58 -2.77 7.00 -6.62
N THR A 59 -1.94 7.92 -7.10
CA THR A 59 -2.43 9.12 -7.78
C THR A 59 -2.53 8.88 -9.29
N ARG A 60 -3.70 9.13 -9.87
CA ARG A 60 -3.92 9.13 -11.33
C ARG A 60 -4.62 10.42 -11.74
N ASN A 61 -4.03 11.19 -12.66
CA ASN A 61 -4.58 12.49 -13.09
C ASN A 61 -4.89 13.41 -11.89
N ARG A 62 -3.98 13.48 -10.91
CA ARG A 62 -4.16 14.23 -9.65
C ARG A 62 -5.35 13.81 -8.78
N THR A 63 -5.91 12.63 -9.02
CA THR A 63 -7.00 12.05 -8.23
C THR A 63 -6.49 10.77 -7.57
N GLY A 64 -6.75 10.61 -6.27
CA GLY A 64 -6.47 9.35 -5.57
C GLY A 64 -7.39 8.25 -6.07
N VAL A 65 -6.82 7.11 -6.48
CA VAL A 65 -7.56 5.95 -6.99
C VAL A 65 -7.12 4.70 -6.24
N THR A 66 -8.08 3.94 -5.72
CA THR A 66 -7.83 2.62 -5.14
C THR A 66 -7.70 1.58 -6.26
N PHE A 67 -6.52 0.96 -6.36
CA PHE A 67 -6.22 -0.05 -7.38
C PHE A 67 -6.53 -1.46 -6.91
N ALA A 68 -6.43 -1.70 -5.61
CA ALA A 68 -6.75 -2.98 -4.98
C ALA A 68 -7.20 -2.76 -3.53
N GLU A 69 -8.14 -3.59 -3.09
CA GLU A 69 -8.55 -3.70 -1.70
C GLU A 69 -8.93 -5.14 -1.39
N GLY A 70 -8.76 -5.56 -0.14
CA GLY A 70 -9.08 -6.92 0.25
C GLY A 70 -8.83 -7.22 1.72
N THR A 71 -9.04 -8.49 2.07
CA THR A 71 -8.76 -9.03 3.40
C THR A 71 -7.87 -10.24 3.25
N ALA A 72 -6.77 -10.26 4.01
CA ALA A 72 -5.86 -11.38 4.14
C ALA A 72 -6.09 -12.11 5.47
N SER A 73 -5.52 -13.30 5.63
CA SER A 73 -5.63 -14.11 6.84
C SER A 73 -4.64 -13.71 7.95
N SER A 74 -3.67 -12.85 7.65
CA SER A 74 -2.70 -12.31 8.60
C SER A 74 -2.12 -10.96 8.16
N TRP A 75 -1.40 -10.29 9.08
CA TRP A 75 -0.67 -9.06 8.77
C TRP A 75 0.43 -9.26 7.72
N ASP A 76 1.23 -10.33 7.84
CA ASP A 76 2.29 -10.62 6.87
C ASP A 76 1.73 -10.86 5.47
N GLU A 77 0.60 -11.57 5.37
CA GLU A 77 -0.06 -11.82 4.10
C GLU A 77 -0.66 -10.53 3.52
N ALA A 78 -1.33 -9.71 4.34
CA ALA A 78 -1.84 -8.40 3.92
C ALA A 78 -0.72 -7.51 3.37
N CYS A 79 0.40 -7.43 4.07
CA CYS A 79 1.59 -6.70 3.65
C CYS A 79 2.19 -7.23 2.35
N HIS A 80 2.20 -8.56 2.16
CA HIS A 80 2.67 -9.19 0.94
C HIS A 80 1.75 -8.86 -0.25
N LEU A 81 0.44 -9.03 -0.08
CA LEU A 81 -0.55 -8.77 -1.12
C LEU A 81 -0.56 -7.30 -1.54
N ALA A 82 -0.52 -6.37 -0.58
CA ALA A 82 -0.45 -4.94 -0.89
C ALA A 82 0.76 -4.59 -1.77
N LYS A 83 1.95 -5.15 -1.48
CA LYS A 83 3.15 -4.95 -2.30
C LYS A 83 3.02 -5.55 -3.70
N VAL A 84 2.41 -6.73 -3.81
CA VAL A 84 2.17 -7.38 -5.11
C VAL A 84 1.22 -6.54 -5.95
N GLU A 85 0.11 -6.08 -5.38
CA GLU A 85 -0.88 -5.28 -6.09
C GLU A 85 -0.35 -3.89 -6.46
N ALA A 86 0.43 -3.23 -5.59
CA ALA A 86 1.09 -1.96 -5.92
C ALA A 86 2.06 -2.11 -7.10
N ARG A 87 2.86 -3.20 -7.13
CA ARG A 87 3.73 -3.51 -8.29
C ARG A 87 2.95 -3.84 -9.55
N ARG A 88 1.81 -4.52 -9.44
CA ARG A 88 0.96 -4.81 -10.60
C ARG A 88 0.35 -3.54 -11.16
N ALA A 89 -0.11 -2.64 -10.29
CA ALA A 89 -0.66 -1.35 -10.69
C ALA A 89 0.37 -0.51 -11.44
N SER A 90 1.64 -0.52 -10.99
CA SER A 90 2.71 0.27 -11.61
C SER A 90 3.24 -0.25 -12.95
N ILE A 91 3.01 -1.52 -13.29
CA ILE A 91 3.44 -2.11 -14.57
C ILE A 91 2.38 -1.93 -15.66
N ARG A 92 1.11 -1.72 -15.31
CA ARG A 92 0.05 -1.60 -16.31
C ARG A 92 0.27 -0.34 -17.16
N PRO A 93 0.37 -0.47 -18.49
CA PRO A 93 0.27 0.69 -19.37
C PRO A 93 -1.08 1.33 -19.11
N VAL A 94 -1.06 2.63 -18.85
CA VAL A 94 -2.27 3.44 -18.74
C VAL A 94 -2.88 3.49 -20.15
N GLU A 95 -3.88 2.66 -20.43
CA GLU A 95 -4.83 2.91 -21.52
C GLU A 95 -5.82 4.01 -21.11
#